data_AF-A0A371B1J4-F1
#
_entry.id   AF-A0A371B1J4-F1
#
_cell.length_a   1.000
_cell.length_b   1.000
_cell.length_c   1.000
_cell.angle_alpha   90.00
_cell.angle_beta   90.00
_cell.angle_gamma   90.00
#
_symmetry.space_group_name_H-M   'P 1'
#
loop_
_entity.id
_entity.type
_entity.pdbx_description
1 polymer ?
#
loop_
_entity_poly.entity_id
_entity_poly.type
_entity_poly.pdbx_seq_one_letter_code
_entity_poly.pdbx_strand_id
1 'polypeptide(L)'
;MSQELKTRLGIASLVGLMVNAVLFGAGLIVILMVPALNAQAFAALPVMILISFAIAAPISWAIAPRLQARYWRGRESDFIAG
;
A
#
# COMPACT_ATOMS: atom_id res chain seq x y z
N MET A 1 19.45 -9.65 16.10
CA MET A 1 19.09 -9.77 14.66
C MET A 1 17.56 -9.65 14.46
N SER A 2 16.92 -8.55 14.89
CA SER A 2 15.43 -8.47 14.86
C SER A 2 14.78 -7.08 14.85
N GLN A 3 15.52 -5.98 15.08
CA GLN A 3 14.92 -4.64 15.15
C GLN A 3 14.69 -4.03 13.75
N GLU A 4 15.61 -4.23 12.81
CA GLU A 4 15.49 -3.63 11.47
C GLU A 4 14.31 -4.14 10.63
N LEU A 5 13.97 -5.43 10.75
CA LEU A 5 12.83 -5.99 10.02
C LEU A 5 11.50 -5.48 10.58
N LYS A 6 11.41 -5.26 11.90
CA LYS A 6 10.20 -4.74 12.55
C LYS A 6 9.91 -3.29 12.13
N THR A 7 10.92 -2.43 12.04
CA THR A 7 10.74 -1.05 11.59
C THR A 7 10.34 -0.98 10.11
N ARG A 8 10.96 -1.82 9.26
CA ARG A 8 10.64 -1.89 7.82
C ARG A 8 9.22 -2.43 7.57
N LEU A 9 8.80 -3.45 8.31
CA LEU A 9 7.43 -3.96 8.29
C LEU A 9 6.43 -2.92 8.78
N GLY A 10 6.78 -2.13 9.80
CA GLY A 10 5.93 -1.04 10.30
C GLY A 10 5.72 0.07 9.26
N ILE A 11 6.77 0.50 8.56
CA ILE A 11 6.63 1.53 7.52
C ILE A 11 5.81 0.99 6.34
N ALA A 12 6.05 -0.25 5.93
CA ALA A 12 5.30 -0.88 4.84
C ALA A 12 3.81 -1.07 5.19
N SER A 13 3.48 -1.43 6.44
CA SER A 13 2.09 -1.56 6.87
C SER A 13 1.39 -0.20 6.93
N LEU A 14 2.05 0.84 7.43
CA LEU A 14 1.51 2.20 7.46
C LEU A 14 1.22 2.73 6.05
N VAL A 15 2.16 2.57 5.12
CA VAL A 15 1.97 2.97 3.71
C VAL A 15 0.87 2.12 3.05
N GLY A 16 0.83 0.82 3.34
CA GLY A 16 -0.22 -0.07 2.84
C GLY A 16 -1.62 0.35 3.27
N LEU A 17 -1.79 0.78 4.53
CA LEU A 17 -3.06 1.32 5.04
C LEU A 17 -3.46 2.62 4.32
N MET A 18 -2.52 3.53 4.10
CA MET A 18 -2.77 4.77 3.37
C MET A 18 -3.17 4.51 1.91
N VAL A 19 -2.45 3.62 1.22
CA VAL A 19 -2.77 3.25 -0.17
C VAL A 19 -4.14 2.58 -0.26
N ASN A 20 -4.47 1.66 0.66
CA ASN A 20 -5.78 1.01 0.69
C ASN A 20 -6.92 2.03 0.88
N ALA A 21 -6.73 3.00 1.79
CA ALA A 21 -7.71 4.06 2.03
C ALA A 21 -7.91 4.98 0.81
N VAL A 22 -6.82 5.36 0.12
CA VAL A 22 -6.89 6.20 -1.09
C VAL A 22 -7.58 5.46 -2.24
N LEU A 23 -7.25 4.18 -2.47
CA LEU A 23 -7.89 3.35 -3.49
C LEU A 23 -9.38 3.17 -3.22
N PHE A 24 -9.75 2.88 -1.97
CA PHE A 24 -11.14 2.76 -1.57
C PHE A 24 -11.90 4.08 -1.77
N GLY A 25 -11.34 5.21 -1.33
CA GLY A 25 -11.96 6.53 -1.50
C GLY A 25 -12.15 6.90 -2.98
N ALA A 26 -11.15 6.67 -3.82
CA ALA A 26 -11.26 6.89 -5.26
C ALA A 26 -12.33 5.98 -5.89
N GLY A 27 -12.37 4.71 -5.50
CA GLY A 27 -13.38 3.74 -5.93
C GLY A 27 -14.81 4.14 -5.54
N LEU A 28 -14.98 4.63 -4.32
CA LEU A 28 -16.26 5.15 -3.84
C LEU A 28 -16.74 6.32 -4.70
N ILE A 29 -15.86 7.26 -5.03
CA ILE A 29 -16.19 8.40 -5.90
C ILE A 29 -16.66 7.88 -7.27
N VAL A 30 -15.95 6.92 -7.87
CA VAL A 30 -16.34 6.32 -9.16
C VAL A 30 -17.71 5.64 -9.09
N ILE A 31 -17.99 4.87 -8.03
CA ILE A 31 -19.28 4.19 -7.85
C ILE A 31 -20.43 5.20 -7.76
N LEU A 32 -20.24 6.28 -7.02
CA LEU A 32 -21.27 7.29 -6.83
C LEU A 32 -21.44 8.18 -8.08
N MET A 33 -20.38 8.41 -8.86
CA MET A 33 -20.46 9.16 -10.12
C MET A 33 -21.12 8.37 -11.25
N VAL A 34 -21.00 7.05 -11.26
CA VAL A 34 -21.58 6.22 -12.34
C VAL A 34 -22.99 5.76 -11.93
N PRO A 35 -24.06 6.27 -12.56
CA PRO A 35 -25.44 6.00 -12.13
C PRO A 35 -25.83 4.51 -12.17
N ALA A 36 -25.24 3.73 -13.09
CA ALA A 36 -25.43 2.27 -13.16
C ALA A 36 -24.86 1.54 -11.93
N LEU A 37 -23.72 2.01 -11.39
CA LEU A 37 -23.14 1.44 -10.17
C LEU A 37 -23.83 1.97 -8.92
N ASN A 38 -24.25 3.24 -8.93
CA ASN A 38 -25.00 3.84 -7.82
C ASN A 38 -26.35 3.13 -7.58
N ALA A 39 -27.05 2.72 -8.64
CA ALA A 39 -28.29 1.93 -8.53
C ALA A 39 -28.08 0.59 -7.80
N GLN A 40 -26.86 0.06 -7.82
CA GLN A 40 -26.46 -1.18 -7.17
C GLN A 40 -25.44 -0.93 -6.06
N ALA A 41 -25.42 0.27 -5.46
CA ALA A 41 -24.40 0.65 -4.47
C ALA A 41 -24.28 -0.36 -3.32
N PHE A 42 -25.40 -0.96 -2.90
CA PHE A 42 -25.41 -2.01 -1.87
C PHE A 42 -24.55 -3.23 -2.20
N ALA A 43 -24.41 -3.57 -3.49
CA ALA A 43 -23.52 -4.64 -3.97
C ALA A 43 -22.16 -4.10 -4.45
N ALA A 44 -22.14 -2.92 -5.09
CA ALA A 44 -20.93 -2.33 -5.65
C ALA A 44 -19.92 -1.92 -4.57
N LEU A 45 -20.38 -1.41 -3.42
CA LEU A 45 -19.52 -1.00 -2.31
C LEU A 45 -18.70 -2.16 -1.71
N PRO A 46 -19.30 -3.28 -1.26
CA PRO A 46 -18.52 -4.40 -0.73
C PRO A 46 -17.60 -5.02 -1.79
N VAL A 47 -18.02 -5.07 -3.06
CA VAL A 47 -17.15 -5.51 -4.16
C VAL A 47 -15.94 -4.57 -4.32
N MET A 48 -16.13 -3.26 -4.22
CA MET A 48 -15.04 -2.30 -4.30
C MET A 48 -14.07 -2.40 -3.12
N ILE A 49 -14.55 -2.73 -1.92
CA ILE A 49 -13.69 -3.03 -0.78
C ILE A 49 -12.80 -4.22 -1.10
N LEU A 50 -13.39 -5.32 -1.60
CA LEU A 50 -12.62 -6.53 -1.97
C LEU A 50 -11.60 -6.23 -3.08
N ILE A 51 -11.99 -5.47 -4.10
CA ILE A 51 -11.08 -5.04 -5.18
C ILE A 51 -9.95 -4.16 -4.63
N SER A 52 -10.26 -3.21 -3.74
CA SER A 52 -9.26 -2.32 -3.15
C SER A 52 -8.24 -3.10 -2.32
N PHE A 53 -8.69 -4.06 -1.52
CA PHE A 53 -7.80 -4.96 -0.78
C PHE A 53 -6.97 -5.86 -1.72
N ALA A 54 -7.60 -6.41 -2.78
CA ALA A 54 -6.92 -7.25 -3.76
C ALA A 54 -5.87 -6.49 -4.57
N ILE A 55 -6.07 -5.19 -4.82
CA ILE A 55 -5.11 -4.30 -5.51
C ILE A 55 -4.07 -3.74 -4.52
N ALA A 56 -4.44 -3.50 -3.27
CA ALA A 56 -3.51 -3.00 -2.25
C ALA A 56 -2.38 -4.00 -1.97
N ALA A 57 -2.66 -5.31 -1.97
CA ALA A 57 -1.65 -6.36 -1.78
C ALA A 57 -0.52 -6.33 -2.83
N PRO A 58 -0.78 -6.37 -4.15
CA PRO A 58 0.26 -6.29 -5.17
C PRO A 58 0.92 -4.90 -5.25
N ILE A 59 0.19 -3.81 -4.98
CA ILE A 59 0.80 -2.47 -4.94
C ILE A 59 1.78 -2.34 -3.76
N SER A 60 1.40 -2.83 -2.58
CA SER A 60 2.27 -2.87 -1.41
C SER A 60 3.50 -3.76 -1.66
N TRP A 61 3.30 -4.93 -2.30
CA TRP A 61 4.39 -5.81 -2.67
C TRP A 61 5.30 -5.23 -3.76
N ALA A 62 4.79 -4.42 -4.68
CA ALA A 62 5.60 -3.73 -5.69
C ALA A 62 6.41 -2.55 -5.11
N ILE A 63 5.93 -1.91 -4.04
CA ILE A 63 6.62 -0.81 -3.35
C ILE A 63 7.69 -1.34 -2.39
N ALA A 64 7.46 -2.48 -1.73
CA ALA A 64 8.39 -3.12 -0.81
C ALA A 64 9.84 -3.32 -1.34
N PRO A 65 10.11 -3.81 -2.57
CA PRO A 65 11.46 -4.00 -3.09
C PRO A 65 12.17 -2.68 -3.42
N ARG A 66 11.42 -1.63 -3.79
CA ARG A 66 12.00 -0.31 -4.12
C ARG A 66 12.62 0.38 -2.91
N LEU A 67 12.14 0.06 -1.70
CA LEU A 67 12.74 0.52 -0.44
C LEU A 67 13.95 -0.32 0.00
N GLN A 68 14.00 -1.61 -0.36
CA GLN A 68 15.17 -2.46 -0.09
C GLN A 68 16.38 -2.10 -0.95
N ALA A 69 16.18 -1.82 -2.24
CA ALA A 69 17.28 -1.53 -3.16
C ALA A 69 18.03 -0.22 -2.86
N ARG A 70 17.37 0.77 -2.24
CA ARG A 70 17.98 2.08 -1.95
C ARG A 70 18.76 2.11 -0.62
N TYR A 71 18.45 1.24 0.33
CA TYR A 71 19.11 1.21 1.65
C TYR A 71 20.40 0.40 1.69
N TRP A 72 20.67 -0.46 0.70
CA TRP A 72 21.88 -1.30 0.69
C TRP A 72 23.15 -0.54 0.26
N ARG A 73 23.03 0.67 -0.31
CA ARG A 73 24.19 1.45 -0.79
C ARG A 73 24.74 2.49 0.19
N GLY A 74 24.10 2.69 1.34
CA GLY A 74 24.44 3.80 2.25
C GLY A 74 25.06 3.41 3.58
N ARG A 75 25.41 2.14 3.84
CA ARG A 75 25.92 1.71 5.16
C ARG A 75 27.25 0.98 5.18
N GLU A 76 27.90 0.79 4.03
CA GLU A 76 29.19 0.10 3.96
C GLU A 76 30.40 1.07 4.08
N SER A 77 30.21 2.39 3.97
CA SER A 77 31.34 3.34 3.88
C SER A 77 31.86 3.89 5.22
N ASP A 78 31.08 3.82 6.30
CA ASP A 78 31.38 4.63 7.50
C ASP A 78 32.02 3.84 8.65
N PHE A 79 32.22 2.52 8.50
CA PHE A 79 32.88 1.70 9.52
C PHE A 79 34.41 1.56 9.32
N ILE A 80 34.95 2.04 8.20
CA ILE A 80 36.40 1.95 7.89
C ILE A 80 37.11 3.32 8.01
N ALA A 81 36.39 4.39 8.36
CA ALA A 81 36.96 5.73 8.53
C ALA A 81 36.57 6.36 9.88
N GLY A 82 37.38 6.13 10.92
CA GLY A 82 37.27 6.84 12.21
C GLY A 82 37.79 6.05 13.40
#